data_AF-A0A0D6DZA0-F1
#
_entry.id   AF-A0A0D6DZA0-F1
#
_cell.length_a   1.000
_cell.length_b   1.000
_cell.length_c   1.000
_cell.angle_alpha   90.00
_cell.angle_beta   90.00
_cell.angle_gamma   90.00
#
_symmetry.space_group_name_H-M   'P 1'
#
loop_
_entity.id
_entity.type
_entity.pdbx_description
1 polymer ?
#
loop_
_entity_poly.entity_id
_entity_poly.type
_entity_poly.pdbx_seq_one_letter_code
_entity_poly.pdbx_strand_id
1 'polypeptide(L)'
;MNEEKAKFSLKVAVQRIGSALSSMVMPNIPILIAWGVITTLFIGDGWLPNPQFALLVGPMLAYLIPIMIGYTGGKNVYDHRGGVVGAIATMGAIVATQGSIPFLNTVSGMDPSSANFVSGFKDAVASRGTDVPMILAAMILGPLGAWVIKKFDAWAQPKVKAGLEMLVNNFSAGLIGFAMALIANKVVGPIIEALTKVMAHGVDFLISNHLIPLANLFIEPAKILFLNNAINHGILTPLGTEQVLKTGKSLLFLLEANPGPGLGVLLAFWFFGKGSAKATAPGAIIIHFIGGIHEIYFPYVMMKPALFGAVMAGGVTGTFVNNMLGSGLKAPASPGSIIAILSMTPKGLGNFAAVLAGVISAAIVSFLVAALILKNDKSMVDDSTLEAAQAELASNKAVAKGQTQVGTDTAIVAANIQHIIFACDAGMGSSAMGASILRDKVKKAGLTIDVTNRAIANLTDAADTLVVTQEELAPRAAQMAPSSTRVAVSNFLNSPKYEAIITSLTGSQKVDQVVAVHDDVTNEIDLNLIDEVVFAHDATAIGSATMGKETINAIFKNNGVKIPVSDVEFLALSAYNAANIVVVVTQDNLNLAKQYAPNAQYLSVDSLITTHEYDKMVARMKK
;
A
#
# COMPACT_ATOMS: atom_id res chain seq x y z
N MET A 1 4.37 31.35 -35.75
CA MET A 1 5.32 31.35 -34.62
C MET A 1 4.83 32.35 -33.61
N ASN A 2 4.22 31.90 -32.51
CA ASN A 2 4.04 32.71 -31.31
C ASN A 2 4.27 31.74 -30.14
N GLU A 3 5.51 31.69 -29.68
CA GLU A 3 5.89 31.02 -28.43
C GLU A 3 5.37 31.86 -27.26
N GLU A 4 4.23 31.46 -26.68
CA GLU A 4 3.92 31.86 -25.31
C GLU A 4 4.87 31.09 -24.38
N LYS A 5 5.96 31.77 -23.96
CA LYS A 5 6.78 31.31 -22.84
C LYS A 5 5.89 31.24 -21.59
N ALA A 6 5.47 30.02 -21.24
CA ALA A 6 4.74 29.74 -20.02
C ALA A 6 5.51 30.31 -18.82
N LYS A 7 4.95 31.34 -18.18
CA LYS A 7 5.50 31.89 -16.93
C LYS A 7 5.59 30.76 -15.92
N PHE A 8 6.82 30.42 -15.51
CA PHE A 8 7.10 29.46 -14.45
C PHE A 8 6.49 29.99 -13.14
N SER A 9 5.26 29.57 -12.83
CA SER A 9 4.61 29.91 -11.58
C SER A 9 5.22 29.04 -10.48
N LEU A 10 5.94 29.67 -9.54
CA LEU A 10 6.55 29.00 -8.38
C LEU A 10 5.54 28.12 -7.63
N LYS A 11 4.26 28.55 -7.58
CA LYS A 11 3.15 27.79 -7.01
C LYS A 11 2.91 26.45 -7.73
N VAL A 12 2.96 26.45 -9.06
CA VAL A 12 2.77 25.23 -9.89
C VAL A 12 3.95 24.29 -9.75
N ALA A 13 5.18 24.82 -9.66
CA ALA A 13 6.37 24.02 -9.43
C ALA A 13 6.35 23.34 -8.05
N VAL A 14 6.00 24.08 -6.99
CA VAL A 14 5.85 23.53 -5.64
C VAL A 14 4.73 22.48 -5.57
N GLN A 15 3.58 22.74 -6.21
CA GLN A 15 2.49 21.76 -6.28
C GLN A 15 2.91 20.47 -7.00
N ARG A 16 3.65 20.57 -8.10
CA ARG A 16 4.15 19.40 -8.85
C ARG A 16 5.15 18.57 -8.05
N ILE A 17 6.04 19.22 -7.31
CA ILE A 17 6.97 18.52 -6.41
C ILE A 17 6.19 17.82 -5.30
N GLY A 18 5.25 18.52 -4.66
CA GLY A 18 4.40 17.94 -3.61
C GLY A 18 3.59 16.73 -4.11
N SER A 19 2.96 16.84 -5.27
CA SER A 19 2.20 15.74 -5.87
C SER A 19 3.10 14.56 -6.24
N ALA A 20 4.30 14.83 -6.78
CA ALA A 20 5.26 13.78 -7.13
C ALA A 20 5.72 13.01 -5.88
N LEU A 21 6.12 13.72 -4.82
CA LEU A 21 6.55 13.09 -3.56
C LEU A 21 5.40 12.31 -2.90
N SER A 22 4.22 12.91 -2.86
CA SER A 22 3.01 12.28 -2.31
C SER A 22 2.67 10.98 -3.05
N SER A 23 2.77 10.97 -4.39
CA SER A 23 2.51 9.77 -5.22
C SER A 23 3.46 8.60 -4.95
N MET A 24 4.62 8.84 -4.33
CA MET A 24 5.57 7.78 -3.96
C MET A 24 5.30 7.22 -2.56
N VAL A 25 4.78 8.06 -1.66
CA VAL A 25 4.54 7.71 -0.25
C VAL A 25 3.15 7.12 -0.04
N MET A 26 2.11 7.69 -0.66
CA MET A 26 0.72 7.32 -0.39
C MET A 26 0.44 5.83 -0.61
N PRO A 27 0.86 5.18 -1.71
CA PRO A 27 0.66 3.75 -1.91
C PRO A 27 1.36 2.87 -0.86
N ASN A 28 2.34 3.43 -0.15
CA ASN A 28 3.14 2.75 0.87
C ASN A 28 2.68 3.05 2.31
N ILE A 29 1.60 3.82 2.51
CA ILE A 29 1.01 4.08 3.83
C ILE A 29 0.72 2.80 4.64
N PRO A 30 0.23 1.69 4.05
CA PRO A 30 0.02 0.45 4.80
C PRO A 30 1.28 -0.06 5.52
N ILE A 31 2.47 0.10 4.91
CA ILE A 31 3.75 -0.28 5.52
C ILE A 31 4.05 0.62 6.72
N LEU A 32 3.82 1.93 6.60
CA LEU A 32 3.98 2.90 7.69
C LEU A 32 3.03 2.59 8.86
N ILE A 33 1.77 2.23 8.56
CA ILE A 33 0.80 1.81 9.58
C ILE A 33 1.25 0.53 10.27
N ALA A 34 1.63 -0.49 9.51
CA ALA A 34 2.09 -1.77 10.07
C ALA A 34 3.32 -1.58 10.97
N TRP A 35 4.31 -0.82 10.49
CA TRP A 35 5.48 -0.43 11.27
C TRP A 35 5.09 0.31 12.55
N GLY A 36 4.18 1.29 12.47
CA GLY A 36 3.70 2.05 13.61
C GLY A 36 2.98 1.19 14.66
N VAL A 37 2.10 0.28 14.23
CA VAL A 37 1.42 -0.66 15.12
C VAL A 37 2.42 -1.60 15.80
N ILE A 38 3.34 -2.19 15.05
CA ILE A 38 4.40 -3.06 15.60
C ILE A 38 5.25 -2.30 16.61
N THR A 39 5.62 -1.07 16.30
CA THR A 39 6.40 -0.19 17.18
C THR A 39 5.64 0.09 18.48
N THR A 40 4.36 0.46 18.38
CA THR A 40 3.54 0.80 19.56
C THR A 40 3.28 -0.42 20.45
N LEU A 41 3.14 -1.61 19.86
CA LEU A 41 2.84 -2.82 20.62
C LEU A 41 4.09 -3.42 21.24
N PHE A 42 5.16 -3.66 20.47
CA PHE A 42 6.15 -4.66 20.85
C PHE A 42 7.49 -4.12 21.35
N ILE A 43 7.79 -2.82 21.21
CA ILE A 43 9.02 -2.26 21.77
C ILE A 43 9.03 -2.34 23.30
N GLY A 44 10.18 -2.10 23.93
CA GLY A 44 10.32 -2.20 25.39
C GLY A 44 9.31 -1.36 26.17
N ASP A 45 8.97 -0.17 25.64
CA ASP A 45 7.98 0.75 26.20
C ASP A 45 6.57 0.60 25.58
N GLY A 46 6.37 -0.44 24.75
CA GLY A 46 5.12 -0.70 24.05
C GLY A 46 4.03 -1.29 24.96
N TRP A 47 2.81 -1.41 24.42
CA TRP A 47 1.67 -1.94 25.20
C TRP A 47 1.78 -3.44 25.50
N LEU A 48 2.45 -4.20 24.64
CA LEU A 48 2.70 -5.63 24.75
C LEU A 48 4.17 -5.92 24.43
N PRO A 49 5.13 -5.50 25.29
CA PRO A 49 6.55 -5.60 24.99
C PRO A 49 6.96 -7.03 24.63
N ASN A 50 7.54 -7.22 23.45
CA ASN A 50 8.06 -8.49 22.98
C ASN A 50 9.37 -8.26 22.23
N PRO A 51 10.52 -8.65 22.82
CA PRO A 51 11.84 -8.42 22.22
C PRO A 51 12.00 -9.01 20.83
N GLN A 52 11.34 -10.13 20.54
CA GLN A 52 11.45 -10.80 19.24
C GLN A 52 10.66 -10.06 18.14
N PHE A 53 9.46 -9.56 18.45
CA PHE A 53 8.68 -8.77 17.49
C PHE A 53 9.17 -7.33 17.35
N ALA A 54 9.77 -6.75 18.40
CA ALA A 54 10.41 -5.44 18.33
C ALA A 54 11.52 -5.39 17.27
N LEU A 55 12.20 -6.52 17.00
CA LEU A 55 13.24 -6.62 15.98
C LEU A 55 12.74 -6.32 14.55
N LEU A 56 11.43 -6.31 14.30
CA LEU A 56 10.85 -5.94 13.00
C LEU A 56 10.92 -4.42 12.75
N VAL A 57 10.88 -3.60 13.80
CA VAL A 57 10.80 -2.13 13.70
C VAL A 57 11.97 -1.55 12.93
N GLY A 58 13.20 -1.95 13.29
CA GLY A 58 14.44 -1.45 12.68
C GLY A 58 14.52 -1.77 11.17
N PRO A 59 14.44 -3.04 10.75
CA PRO A 59 14.50 -3.41 9.34
C PRO A 59 13.38 -2.83 8.49
N MET A 60 12.16 -2.70 9.04
CA MET A 60 11.06 -2.06 8.32
C MET A 60 11.36 -0.59 8.03
N LEU A 61 11.89 0.14 9.01
CA LEU A 61 12.26 1.54 8.88
C LEU A 61 13.47 1.75 7.96
N ALA A 62 14.51 0.92 8.12
CA ALA A 62 15.78 1.10 7.43
C ALA A 62 15.78 0.55 5.99
N TYR A 63 15.00 -0.50 5.71
CA TYR A 63 15.00 -1.16 4.40
C TYR A 63 13.63 -1.13 3.73
N LEU A 64 12.61 -1.68 4.38
CA LEU A 64 11.32 -1.91 3.72
C LEU A 64 10.69 -0.61 3.22
N ILE A 65 10.58 0.40 4.10
CA ILE A 65 9.95 1.68 3.75
C ILE A 65 10.72 2.39 2.61
N PRO A 66 12.05 2.64 2.71
CA PRO A 66 12.77 3.31 1.64
C PRO A 66 12.74 2.52 0.32
N ILE A 67 12.97 1.20 0.36
CA ILE A 67 12.97 0.36 -0.86
C ILE A 67 11.63 0.44 -1.57
N MET A 68 10.53 0.37 -0.82
CA MET A 68 9.19 0.43 -1.40
C MET A 68 8.84 1.83 -1.93
N ILE A 69 9.33 2.90 -1.30
CA ILE A 69 9.22 4.26 -1.84
C ILE A 69 10.03 4.40 -3.13
N GLY A 70 11.26 3.88 -3.17
CA GLY A 70 12.11 3.88 -4.38
C GLY A 70 11.51 3.04 -5.51
N TYR A 71 10.89 1.91 -5.17
CA TYR A 71 10.13 1.09 -6.10
C TYR A 71 8.93 1.86 -6.66
N THR A 72 8.09 2.48 -5.81
CA THR A 72 6.94 3.25 -6.27
C THR A 72 7.37 4.46 -7.10
N GLY A 73 8.41 5.17 -6.69
CA GLY A 73 8.98 6.28 -7.47
C GLY A 73 9.50 5.84 -8.84
N GLY A 74 10.15 4.68 -8.91
CA GLY A 74 10.56 4.10 -10.19
C GLY A 74 9.37 3.63 -11.04
N LYS A 75 8.36 3.03 -10.39
CA LYS A 75 7.12 2.57 -11.04
C LYS A 75 6.35 3.72 -11.67
N ASN A 76 6.30 4.88 -11.01
CA ASN A 76 5.64 6.06 -11.54
C ASN A 76 6.30 6.62 -12.82
N VAL A 77 7.55 6.25 -13.12
CA VAL A 77 8.29 6.70 -14.31
C VAL A 77 8.30 5.66 -15.44
N TYR A 78 8.47 4.38 -15.09
CA TYR A 78 8.64 3.30 -16.06
C TYR A 78 8.10 1.94 -15.59
N ASP A 79 6.91 1.97 -14.98
CA ASP A 79 6.13 0.81 -14.56
C ASP A 79 6.97 -0.19 -13.74
N HIS A 80 6.62 -1.47 -13.79
CA HIS A 80 7.27 -2.50 -12.95
C HIS A 80 8.80 -2.52 -13.11
N ARG A 81 9.32 -2.38 -14.33
CA ARG A 81 10.77 -2.41 -14.58
C ARG A 81 11.48 -1.21 -13.96
N GLY A 82 10.89 -0.03 -14.08
CA GLY A 82 11.36 1.16 -13.40
C GLY A 82 11.36 0.98 -11.88
N GLY A 83 10.32 0.35 -11.34
CA GLY A 83 10.23 0.04 -9.92
C GLY A 83 11.33 -0.90 -9.44
N VAL A 84 11.61 -1.99 -10.16
CA VAL A 84 12.68 -2.93 -9.81
C VAL A 84 14.05 -2.25 -9.81
N VAL A 85 14.36 -1.46 -10.84
CA VAL A 85 15.63 -0.70 -10.91
C VAL A 85 15.72 0.32 -9.77
N GLY A 86 14.61 1.01 -9.48
CA GLY A 86 14.53 1.97 -8.38
C GLY A 86 14.75 1.33 -7.00
N ALA A 87 14.21 0.13 -6.77
CA ALA A 87 14.44 -0.64 -5.56
C ALA A 87 15.92 -1.02 -5.39
N ILE A 88 16.57 -1.50 -6.45
CA ILE A 88 18.00 -1.88 -6.43
C ILE A 88 18.88 -0.64 -6.17
N ALA A 89 18.61 0.47 -6.86
CA ALA A 89 19.34 1.73 -6.67
C ALA A 89 19.20 2.25 -5.22
N THR A 90 17.99 2.13 -4.65
CA THR A 90 17.70 2.50 -3.26
C THR A 90 18.49 1.64 -2.28
N MET A 91 18.60 0.34 -2.53
CA MET A 91 19.44 -0.55 -1.72
C MET A 91 20.91 -0.09 -1.72
N GLY A 92 21.43 0.33 -2.87
CA GLY A 92 22.77 0.91 -2.95
C GLY A 92 22.96 2.16 -2.09
N ALA A 93 21.95 3.04 -2.04
CA ALA A 93 21.97 4.23 -1.18
C ALA A 93 21.89 3.90 0.30
N ILE A 94 21.08 2.90 0.68
CA ILE A 94 20.98 2.43 2.06
C ILE A 94 22.34 1.90 2.52
N VAL A 95 22.99 1.06 1.71
CA VAL A 95 24.32 0.53 2.01
C VAL A 95 25.38 1.63 2.05
N ALA A 96 25.25 2.68 1.24
CA ALA A 96 26.17 3.84 1.25
C ALA A 96 26.35 4.44 2.64
N THR A 97 25.25 4.50 3.40
CA THR A 97 25.19 5.26 4.65
C THR A 97 25.19 4.38 5.88
N GLN A 98 24.62 3.17 5.77
CA GLN A 98 24.88 2.09 6.74
C GLN A 98 26.34 1.62 6.68
N GLY A 99 27.03 1.89 5.57
CA GLY A 99 28.39 1.51 5.24
C GLY A 99 29.48 2.46 5.72
N SER A 100 29.20 3.34 6.68
CA SER A 100 30.28 4.09 7.35
C SER A 100 30.92 3.27 8.47
N ILE A 101 31.42 2.05 8.18
CA ILE A 101 32.57 1.35 8.81
C ILE A 101 32.35 0.38 10.03
N PRO A 102 31.51 0.59 11.07
CA PRO A 102 31.47 -0.31 12.23
C PRO A 102 30.95 -1.71 11.93
N PHE A 103 29.76 -1.90 11.38
CA PHE A 103 29.14 -3.24 11.32
C PHE A 103 29.94 -4.23 10.48
N LEU A 104 30.39 -3.85 9.29
CA LEU A 104 31.22 -4.71 8.44
C LEU A 104 32.59 -4.95 9.08
N ASN A 105 33.29 -3.97 9.65
CA ASN A 105 34.56 -4.24 10.36
C ASN A 105 34.36 -5.10 11.61
N THR A 106 33.26 -4.91 12.33
CA THR A 106 32.91 -5.66 13.54
C THR A 106 32.57 -7.11 13.20
N VAL A 107 31.81 -7.38 12.12
CA VAL A 107 31.46 -8.75 11.71
C VAL A 107 32.59 -9.43 10.92
N SER A 108 33.32 -8.70 10.07
CA SER A 108 34.49 -9.23 9.35
C SER A 108 35.68 -9.51 10.27
N GLY A 109 35.74 -8.88 11.44
CA GLY A 109 36.74 -9.15 12.48
C GLY A 109 36.29 -10.19 13.53
N MET A 110 35.05 -10.69 13.47
CA MET A 110 34.57 -11.73 14.38
C MET A 110 35.00 -13.12 13.91
N ASP A 111 35.57 -13.90 14.82
CA ASP A 111 35.84 -15.32 14.61
C ASP A 111 34.51 -16.11 14.60
N PRO A 112 34.12 -16.73 13.46
CA PRO A 112 32.89 -17.52 13.34
C PRO A 112 32.86 -18.75 14.25
N SER A 113 34.02 -19.18 14.77
CA SER A 113 34.16 -20.32 15.67
C SER A 113 34.10 -19.94 17.15
N SER A 114 34.01 -18.65 17.48
CA SER A 114 33.95 -18.18 18.86
C SER A 114 32.60 -18.46 19.52
N ALA A 115 32.61 -18.90 20.78
CA ALA A 115 31.39 -19.12 21.57
C ALA A 115 30.53 -17.84 21.75
N ASN A 116 31.16 -16.68 21.58
CA ASN A 116 30.54 -15.36 21.67
C ASN A 116 30.18 -14.79 20.28
N PHE A 117 30.30 -15.56 19.19
CA PHE A 117 29.91 -15.09 17.86
C PHE A 117 28.42 -14.75 17.83
N VAL A 118 27.57 -15.59 18.42
CA VAL A 118 26.12 -15.38 18.41
C VAL A 118 25.71 -14.18 19.26
N SER A 119 26.36 -13.94 20.41
CA SER A 119 26.10 -12.75 21.24
C SER A 119 26.69 -11.48 20.61
N GLY A 120 27.94 -11.53 20.15
CA GLY A 120 28.60 -10.41 19.46
C GLY A 120 27.92 -10.03 18.14
N PHE A 121 27.42 -11.02 17.39
CA PHE A 121 26.60 -10.78 16.20
C PHE A 121 25.24 -10.18 16.58
N LYS A 122 24.59 -10.69 17.64
CA LYS A 122 23.35 -10.07 18.17
C LYS A 122 23.58 -8.63 18.61
N ASP A 123 24.69 -8.33 19.27
CA ASP A 123 25.02 -6.97 19.76
C ASP A 123 25.40 -6.04 18.59
N ALA A 124 26.12 -6.54 17.58
CA ALA A 124 26.41 -5.80 16.34
C ALA A 124 25.13 -5.52 15.52
N VAL A 125 24.18 -6.45 15.51
CA VAL A 125 22.88 -6.28 14.87
C VAL A 125 21.98 -5.35 15.70
N ALA A 126 22.02 -5.43 17.03
CA ALA A 126 21.26 -4.55 17.93
C ALA A 126 21.79 -3.11 17.95
N SER A 127 23.10 -2.93 17.69
CA SER A 127 23.75 -1.62 17.53
C SER A 127 23.63 -1.04 16.12
N ARG A 128 22.96 -1.71 15.16
CA ARG A 128 22.44 -1.07 13.91
C ARG A 128 21.30 -0.08 14.18
N GLY A 129 21.33 0.58 15.34
CA GLY A 129 20.42 1.66 15.65
C GLY A 129 20.98 2.93 15.03
N THR A 130 20.14 3.59 14.22
CA THR A 130 20.27 4.99 13.78
C THR A 130 20.96 5.28 12.44
N ASP A 131 20.88 4.37 11.46
CA ASP A 131 21.18 4.72 10.08
C ASP A 131 19.97 5.40 9.43
N VAL A 132 20.06 6.73 9.32
CA VAL A 132 19.15 7.66 8.64
C VAL A 132 18.27 6.98 7.56
N PRO A 133 16.95 6.88 7.75
CA PRO A 133 16.03 6.56 6.67
C PRO A 133 16.25 7.34 5.38
N MET A 134 16.62 6.58 4.35
CA MET A 134 17.01 7.05 3.03
C MET A 134 15.83 7.33 2.11
N ILE A 135 14.72 7.80 2.68
CA ILE A 135 13.50 8.09 1.94
C ILE A 135 13.79 9.13 0.85
N LEU A 136 14.58 10.17 1.14
CA LEU A 136 14.98 11.15 0.13
C LEU A 136 15.83 10.55 -0.99
N ALA A 137 16.84 9.75 -0.64
CA ALA A 137 17.67 9.09 -1.64
C ALA A 137 16.84 8.13 -2.49
N ALA A 138 15.89 7.41 -1.90
CA ALA A 138 14.92 6.57 -2.61
C ALA A 138 14.02 7.38 -3.55
N MET A 139 13.49 8.52 -3.09
CA MET A 139 12.64 9.42 -3.87
C MET A 139 13.38 10.06 -5.06
N ILE A 140 14.70 10.18 -5.00
CA ILE A 140 15.52 10.69 -6.10
C ILE A 140 15.97 9.54 -7.01
N LEU A 141 16.58 8.50 -6.43
CA LEU A 141 17.20 7.40 -7.16
C LEU A 141 16.18 6.45 -7.78
N GLY A 142 14.99 6.31 -7.20
CA GLY A 142 13.89 5.53 -7.75
C GLY A 142 13.49 6.03 -9.14
N PRO A 143 12.97 7.27 -9.26
CA PRO A 143 12.65 7.89 -10.55
C PRO A 143 13.85 8.02 -11.49
N LEU A 144 15.04 8.34 -10.97
CA LEU A 144 16.26 8.46 -11.77
C LEU A 144 16.66 7.11 -12.38
N GLY A 145 16.68 6.05 -11.60
CA GLY A 145 16.98 4.70 -12.06
C GLY A 145 15.97 4.23 -13.11
N ALA A 146 14.69 4.50 -12.87
CA ALA A 146 13.63 4.24 -13.85
C ALA A 146 13.80 5.05 -15.14
N TRP A 147 14.24 6.30 -15.06
CA TRP A 147 14.54 7.12 -16.23
C TRP A 147 15.72 6.55 -17.05
N VAL A 148 16.77 6.07 -16.39
CA VAL A 148 17.92 5.44 -17.05
C VAL A 148 17.50 4.18 -17.81
N ILE A 149 16.77 3.27 -17.16
CA ILE A 149 16.30 2.03 -17.82
C ILE A 149 15.31 2.34 -18.94
N LYS A 150 14.41 3.32 -18.77
CA LYS A 150 13.48 3.78 -19.81
C LYS A 150 14.22 4.26 -21.06
N LYS A 151 15.31 4.99 -20.88
CA LYS A 151 16.17 5.46 -21.97
C LYS A 151 16.93 4.31 -22.63
N PHE A 152 17.45 3.38 -21.83
CA PHE A 152 18.11 2.19 -22.36
C PHE A 152 17.15 1.36 -23.20
N ASP A 153 15.94 1.10 -22.72
CA ASP A 153 14.94 0.31 -23.44
C ASP A 153 14.50 0.99 -24.74
N ALA A 154 14.26 2.30 -24.73
CA ALA A 154 13.95 3.03 -25.96
C ALA A 154 15.02 2.86 -27.04
N TRP A 155 16.28 2.66 -26.65
CA TRP A 155 17.41 2.44 -27.56
C TRP A 155 17.66 0.97 -27.90
N ALA A 156 17.49 0.06 -26.94
CA ALA A 156 17.81 -1.36 -27.06
C ALA A 156 16.67 -2.17 -27.66
N GLN A 157 15.42 -1.94 -27.23
CA GLN A 157 14.25 -2.73 -27.62
C GLN A 157 14.08 -2.89 -29.14
N PRO A 158 14.23 -1.84 -29.97
CA PRO A 158 14.05 -1.98 -31.42
C PRO A 158 15.07 -2.91 -32.09
N LYS A 159 16.16 -3.26 -31.39
CA LYS A 159 17.25 -4.12 -31.89
C LYS A 159 17.16 -5.54 -31.35
N VAL A 160 16.27 -5.82 -30.40
CA VAL A 160 16.13 -7.13 -29.78
C VAL A 160 15.33 -8.03 -30.70
N LYS A 161 15.83 -9.24 -30.95
CA LYS A 161 15.12 -10.26 -31.71
C LYS A 161 13.98 -10.82 -30.87
N ALA A 162 12.85 -11.11 -31.52
CA ALA A 162 11.71 -11.79 -30.89
C ALA A 162 12.18 -13.08 -30.18
N GLY A 163 11.70 -13.29 -28.95
CA GLY A 163 12.08 -14.41 -28.08
C GLY A 163 13.27 -14.14 -27.15
N LEU A 164 14.12 -13.15 -27.44
CA LEU A 164 15.19 -12.70 -26.53
C LEU A 164 14.78 -11.52 -25.64
N GLU A 165 13.60 -10.93 -25.87
CA GLU A 165 13.09 -9.75 -25.17
C GLU A 165 13.08 -9.95 -23.65
N MET A 166 12.49 -11.03 -23.15
CA MET A 166 12.45 -11.33 -21.70
C MET A 166 13.86 -11.42 -21.08
N LEU A 167 14.81 -12.01 -21.82
CA LEU A 167 16.19 -12.14 -21.36
C LEU A 167 16.86 -10.76 -21.28
N VAL A 168 16.76 -9.96 -22.36
CA VAL A 168 17.30 -8.60 -22.39
C VAL A 168 16.62 -7.72 -21.35
N ASN A 169 15.31 -7.85 -21.14
CA ASN A 169 14.53 -7.04 -20.21
C ASN A 169 14.97 -7.23 -18.76
N ASN A 170 15.15 -8.50 -18.36
CA ASN A 170 15.56 -8.83 -17.00
C ASN A 170 17.05 -8.56 -16.78
N PHE A 171 17.92 -8.90 -17.75
CA PHE A 171 19.36 -8.63 -17.63
C PHE A 171 19.67 -7.14 -17.60
N SER A 172 19.03 -6.34 -18.47
CA SER A 172 19.27 -4.90 -18.49
C SER A 172 18.77 -4.22 -17.22
N ALA A 173 17.59 -4.59 -16.71
CA ALA A 173 17.10 -4.09 -15.43
C ALA A 173 18.05 -4.46 -14.28
N GLY A 174 18.54 -5.71 -14.26
CA GLY A 174 19.53 -6.16 -13.27
C GLY A 174 20.86 -5.41 -13.34
N LEU A 175 21.46 -5.29 -14.53
CA LEU A 175 22.76 -4.64 -14.73
C LEU A 175 22.71 -3.12 -14.53
N ILE A 176 21.65 -2.47 -15.00
CA ILE A 176 21.45 -1.03 -14.78
C ILE A 176 21.13 -0.77 -13.32
N GLY A 177 20.29 -1.60 -12.70
CA GLY A 177 20.04 -1.55 -11.25
C GLY A 177 21.34 -1.69 -10.46
N PHE A 178 22.18 -2.67 -10.80
CA PHE A 178 23.50 -2.87 -10.20
C PHE A 178 24.41 -1.64 -10.35
N ALA A 179 24.52 -1.09 -11.57
CA ALA A 179 25.32 0.11 -11.81
C ALA A 179 24.80 1.31 -11.00
N MET A 180 23.48 1.51 -10.96
CA MET A 180 22.83 2.55 -10.16
C MET A 180 23.09 2.36 -8.66
N ALA A 181 23.08 1.13 -8.16
CA ALA A 181 23.39 0.84 -6.76
C ALA A 181 24.83 1.19 -6.40
N LEU A 182 25.80 0.88 -7.28
CA LEU A 182 27.21 1.26 -7.07
C LEU A 182 27.40 2.78 -7.08
N ILE A 183 26.74 3.48 -8.02
CA ILE A 183 26.77 4.93 -8.10
C ILE A 183 26.15 5.54 -6.83
N ALA A 184 24.98 5.04 -6.43
CA ALA A 184 24.32 5.48 -5.21
C ALA A 184 25.22 5.30 -3.99
N ASN A 185 25.88 4.14 -3.87
CA ASN A 185 26.82 3.87 -2.79
C ASN A 185 27.95 4.91 -2.73
N LYS A 186 28.59 5.20 -3.87
CA LYS A 186 29.75 6.09 -3.93
C LYS A 186 29.40 7.58 -3.83
N VAL A 187 28.21 7.98 -4.30
CA VAL A 187 27.83 9.39 -4.45
C VAL A 187 26.97 9.88 -3.28
N VAL A 188 26.04 9.06 -2.78
CA VAL A 188 25.11 9.49 -1.73
C VAL A 188 25.82 9.76 -0.42
N GLY A 189 26.76 8.90 0.00
CA GLY A 189 27.49 9.05 1.26
C GLY A 189 28.17 10.43 1.42
N PRO A 190 29.06 10.84 0.51
CA PRO A 190 29.73 12.15 0.59
C PRO A 190 28.77 13.34 0.55
N ILE A 191 27.66 13.24 -0.20
CA ILE A 191 26.66 14.29 -0.26
C ILE A 191 25.96 14.45 1.09
N ILE A 192 25.55 13.33 1.70
CA ILE A 192 24.91 13.35 3.02
C ILE A 192 25.88 13.89 4.07
N GLU A 193 27.15 13.48 4.05
CA GLU A 193 28.17 14.01 4.97
C GLU A 193 28.34 15.53 4.82
N ALA A 194 28.43 16.03 3.58
CA ALA A 194 28.56 17.46 3.31
C ALA A 194 27.32 18.24 3.78
N LEU A 195 26.12 17.72 3.52
CA LEU A 195 24.86 18.31 3.97
C LEU A 195 24.78 18.36 5.51
N THR A 196 25.15 17.26 6.18
CA THR A 196 25.22 17.19 7.64
C THR A 196 26.17 18.23 8.22
N LYS A 197 27.36 18.40 7.63
CA LYS A 197 28.32 19.44 8.06
C LYS A 197 27.73 20.84 7.89
N VAL A 198 27.12 21.16 6.75
CA VAL A 198 26.50 22.47 6.52
C VAL A 198 25.38 22.73 7.51
N MET A 199 24.52 21.75 7.75
CA MET A 199 23.42 21.88 8.70
C MET A 199 23.92 21.99 10.15
N ALA A 200 24.97 21.27 10.53
CA ALA A 200 25.59 21.40 11.86
C ALA A 200 26.10 22.83 12.10
N HIS A 201 26.83 23.41 11.13
CA HIS A 201 27.26 24.82 11.22
C HIS A 201 26.06 25.79 11.27
N GLY A 202 24.98 25.48 10.56
CA GLY A 202 23.73 26.26 10.61
C GLY A 202 23.06 26.21 11.98
N VAL A 203 23.01 25.03 12.60
CA VAL A 203 22.49 24.85 13.96
C VAL A 203 23.36 25.58 14.97
N ASP A 204 24.69 25.47 14.88
CA ASP A 204 25.63 26.20 15.74
C ASP A 204 25.44 27.71 15.62
N PHE A 205 25.30 28.24 14.40
CA PHE A 205 24.99 29.65 14.16
C PHE A 205 23.69 30.09 14.86
N LEU A 206 22.62 29.27 14.76
CA LEU A 206 21.35 29.58 15.40
C LEU A 206 21.45 29.52 16.94
N ILE A 207 22.25 28.60 17.49
CA ILE A 207 22.50 28.52 18.93
C ILE A 207 23.26 29.76 19.41
N SER A 208 24.38 30.10 18.76
CA SER A 208 25.24 31.22 19.16
C SER A 208 24.54 32.58 19.10
N ASN A 209 23.54 32.73 18.22
CA ASN A 209 22.76 33.96 18.09
C ASN A 209 21.42 33.92 18.85
N HIS A 210 21.16 32.89 19.66
CA HIS A 210 19.88 32.67 20.37
C HIS A 210 18.65 32.59 19.44
N LEU A 211 18.85 32.17 18.19
CA LEU A 211 17.83 32.03 17.14
C LEU A 211 17.34 30.59 16.95
N ILE A 212 17.64 29.67 17.87
CA ILE A 212 17.21 28.25 17.82
C ILE A 212 15.74 28.07 17.45
N PRO A 213 14.77 28.89 17.92
CA PRO A 213 13.37 28.75 17.50
C PRO A 213 13.17 28.77 15.98
N LEU A 214 13.98 29.54 15.24
CA LEU A 214 13.90 29.62 13.78
C LEU A 214 14.35 28.34 13.08
N ALA A 215 15.03 27.42 13.76
CA ALA A 215 15.39 26.12 13.21
C ALA A 215 14.14 25.36 12.73
N ASN A 216 12.99 25.55 13.39
CA ASN A 216 11.74 24.89 13.01
C ASN A 216 11.11 25.38 11.71
N LEU A 217 11.55 26.52 11.16
CA LEU A 217 11.21 26.90 9.79
C LEU A 217 11.74 25.89 8.77
N PHE A 218 12.77 25.13 9.13
CA PHE A 218 13.37 24.10 8.29
C PHE A 218 13.03 22.69 8.80
N ILE A 219 13.10 22.47 10.12
CA ILE A 219 12.91 21.14 10.71
C ILE A 219 11.49 20.61 10.49
N GLU A 220 10.46 21.44 10.68
CA GLU A 220 9.07 20.96 10.55
C GLU A 220 8.73 20.55 9.10
N PRO A 221 9.03 21.36 8.06
CA PRO A 221 8.85 20.92 6.68
C PRO A 221 9.68 19.69 6.34
N ALA A 222 10.94 19.66 6.76
CA ALA A 222 11.83 18.56 6.45
C ALA A 222 11.37 17.24 7.10
N LYS A 223 10.90 17.29 8.35
CA LYS A 223 10.30 16.14 9.05
C LYS A 223 9.11 15.56 8.26
N ILE A 224 8.20 16.41 7.80
CA ILE A 224 7.02 16.00 7.01
C ILE A 224 7.41 15.43 5.64
N LEU A 225 8.51 15.91 5.07
CA LEU A 225 9.13 15.36 3.87
C LEU A 225 9.99 14.12 4.14
N PHE A 226 9.83 13.49 5.31
CA PHE A 226 10.52 12.29 5.75
C PHE A 226 12.06 12.44 5.84
N LEU A 227 12.53 13.65 6.12
CA LEU A 227 13.94 13.96 6.40
C LEU A 227 14.24 13.96 7.90
N ASN A 228 13.27 13.59 8.75
CA ASN A 228 13.39 13.56 10.20
C ASN A 228 14.60 12.75 10.67
N ASN A 229 14.86 11.64 10.00
CA ASN A 229 15.97 10.76 10.36
C ASN A 229 17.34 11.37 10.05
N ALA A 230 17.46 12.09 8.93
CA ALA A 230 18.71 12.79 8.58
C ALA A 230 19.00 13.90 9.57
N ILE A 231 17.95 14.62 9.99
CA ILE A 231 18.05 15.69 10.96
C ILE A 231 18.36 15.13 12.35
N ASN A 232 17.62 14.11 12.79
CA ASN A 232 17.70 13.61 14.15
C ASN A 232 19.00 12.83 14.38
N HIS A 233 19.31 11.83 13.55
CA HIS A 233 20.52 11.01 13.73
C HIS A 233 21.78 11.65 13.16
N GLY A 234 21.65 12.45 12.10
CA GLY A 234 22.79 13.12 11.48
C GLY A 234 23.27 14.34 12.25
N ILE A 235 22.39 15.11 12.90
CA ILE A 235 22.72 16.43 13.44
C ILE A 235 22.31 16.59 14.90
N LEU A 236 21.02 16.44 15.21
CA LEU A 236 20.49 16.81 16.53
C LEU A 236 20.94 15.86 17.63
N THR A 237 21.02 14.56 17.34
CA THR A 237 21.40 13.54 18.32
C THR A 237 22.86 13.69 18.78
N PRO A 238 23.86 13.76 17.87
CA PRO A 238 25.26 13.96 18.27
C PRO A 238 25.47 15.26 19.05
N LEU A 239 24.96 16.39 18.55
CA LEU A 239 25.08 17.69 19.21
C LEU A 239 24.37 17.73 20.57
N GLY A 240 23.16 17.16 20.64
CA GLY A 240 22.39 17.08 21.86
C GLY A 240 23.07 16.22 22.93
N THR A 241 23.72 15.12 22.51
CA THR A 241 24.46 14.23 23.40
C THR A 241 25.67 14.95 24.00
N GLU A 242 26.41 15.71 23.19
CA GLU A 242 27.53 16.53 23.68
C GLU A 242 27.04 17.60 24.68
N GLN A 243 25.89 18.23 24.41
CA GLN A 243 25.30 19.21 25.33
C GLN A 243 24.84 18.59 26.65
N VAL A 244 24.24 17.39 26.63
CA VAL A 244 23.83 16.69 27.85
C VAL A 244 25.03 16.37 28.74
N LEU A 245 26.17 15.98 28.17
CA LEU A 245 27.38 15.73 28.96
C LEU A 245 27.84 16.98 29.75
N LYS A 246 27.60 18.18 29.21
CA LYS A 246 27.98 19.45 29.83
C LYS A 246 26.91 20.02 30.76
N THR A 247 25.64 19.87 30.41
CA THR A 247 24.52 20.63 31.03
C THR A 247 23.41 19.75 31.61
N GLY A 248 23.51 18.42 31.45
CA GLY A 248 22.55 17.44 31.95
C GLY A 248 21.25 17.32 31.15
N LYS A 249 21.01 18.22 30.17
CA LYS A 249 19.84 18.21 29.28
C LYS A 249 20.14 18.93 27.98
N SER A 250 19.42 18.63 26.90
CA SER A 250 19.53 19.37 25.65
C SER A 250 18.15 19.70 25.08
N LEU A 251 17.98 20.96 24.65
CA LEU A 251 16.82 21.44 23.91
C LEU A 251 16.75 20.81 22.50
N LEU A 252 17.89 20.39 21.94
CA LEU A 252 17.97 19.86 20.57
C LEU A 252 17.12 18.60 20.39
N PHE A 253 16.99 17.78 21.44
CA PHE A 253 16.14 16.59 21.43
C PHE A 253 14.64 16.91 21.37
N LEU A 254 14.22 18.14 21.68
CA LEU A 254 12.83 18.58 21.57
C LEU A 254 12.48 19.18 20.20
N LEU A 255 13.48 19.58 19.41
CA LEU A 255 13.24 20.26 18.13
C LEU A 255 12.45 19.40 17.14
N GLU A 256 12.78 18.11 17.07
CA GLU A 256 12.11 17.18 16.16
C GLU A 256 10.97 16.43 16.87
N ALA A 257 11.23 15.98 18.12
CA ALA A 257 10.31 15.12 18.86
C ALA A 257 9.03 15.82 19.33
N ASN A 258 8.98 17.15 19.40
CA ASN A 258 7.81 17.87 19.92
C ASN A 258 6.54 17.50 19.13
N PRO A 259 5.53 16.86 19.74
CA PRO A 259 4.31 16.44 19.05
C PRO A 259 3.29 17.58 18.92
N GLY A 260 3.53 18.72 19.57
CA GLY A 260 2.62 19.86 19.60
C GLY A 260 2.19 20.37 18.21
N PRO A 261 3.13 20.65 17.28
CA PRO A 261 2.78 21.14 15.95
C PRO A 261 1.83 20.21 15.18
N GLY A 262 2.10 18.90 15.18
CA GLY A 262 1.23 17.89 14.55
C GLY A 262 -0.12 17.74 15.25
N LEU A 263 -0.13 17.76 16.59
CA LEU A 263 -1.36 17.73 17.39
C LEU A 263 -2.28 18.90 17.03
N GLY A 264 -1.72 20.11 16.89
CA GLY A 264 -2.49 21.29 16.52
C GLY A 264 -3.18 21.16 15.16
N VAL A 265 -2.48 20.65 14.15
CA VAL A 265 -3.06 20.38 12.82
C VAL A 265 -4.18 19.35 12.90
N LEU A 266 -3.95 18.23 13.59
CA LEU A 266 -4.95 17.17 13.71
C LEU A 266 -6.20 17.63 14.46
N LEU A 267 -6.05 18.42 15.53
CA LEU A 267 -7.17 19.06 16.22
C LEU A 267 -7.93 20.00 15.27
N ALA A 268 -7.24 20.75 14.43
CA ALA A 268 -7.88 21.64 13.46
C ALA A 268 -8.70 20.85 12.44
N PHE A 269 -8.21 19.70 11.96
CA PHE A 269 -8.98 18.80 11.11
C PHE A 269 -10.15 18.14 11.84
N TRP A 270 -10.00 17.79 13.11
CA TRP A 270 -11.10 17.20 13.88
C TRP A 270 -12.25 18.21 14.06
N PHE A 271 -11.97 19.47 14.36
CA PHE A 271 -13.01 20.49 14.56
C PHE A 271 -13.51 21.13 13.26
N PHE A 272 -12.60 21.50 12.35
CA PHE A 272 -12.90 22.32 11.16
C PHE A 272 -12.68 21.61 9.84
N GLY A 273 -12.10 20.40 9.84
CA GLY A 273 -11.99 19.58 8.65
C GLY A 273 -13.36 19.12 8.14
N LYS A 274 -13.37 18.57 6.93
CA LYS A 274 -14.56 18.00 6.28
C LYS A 274 -14.24 16.60 5.76
N GLY A 275 -15.29 15.87 5.39
CA GLY A 275 -15.18 14.54 4.81
C GLY A 275 -14.46 13.55 5.72
N SER A 276 -13.72 12.64 5.10
CA SER A 276 -13.05 11.56 5.81
C SER A 276 -11.84 12.01 6.63
N ALA A 277 -11.16 13.09 6.23
CA ALA A 277 -10.08 13.69 7.02
C ALA A 277 -10.56 14.12 8.42
N LYS A 278 -11.80 14.61 8.55
CA LYS A 278 -12.40 14.90 9.85
C LYS A 278 -12.64 13.62 10.68
N ALA A 279 -13.14 12.58 10.02
CA ALA A 279 -13.50 11.31 10.68
C ALA A 279 -12.27 10.55 11.21
N THR A 280 -11.13 10.63 10.51
CA THR A 280 -9.90 9.91 10.87
C THR A 280 -9.00 10.68 11.83
N ALA A 281 -9.17 12.00 11.95
CA ALA A 281 -8.32 12.85 12.81
C ALA A 281 -8.25 12.39 14.28
N PRO A 282 -9.35 11.98 14.96
CA PRO A 282 -9.28 11.52 16.35
C PRO A 282 -8.39 10.29 16.56
N GLY A 283 -8.45 9.31 15.65
CA GLY A 283 -7.58 8.13 15.68
C GLY A 283 -6.12 8.50 15.43
N ALA A 284 -5.88 9.39 14.48
CA ALA A 284 -4.55 9.92 14.19
C ALA A 284 -3.95 10.67 15.38
N ILE A 285 -4.75 11.41 16.17
CA ILE A 285 -4.29 12.11 17.38
C ILE A 285 -3.70 11.12 18.40
N ILE A 286 -4.39 10.00 18.63
CA ILE A 286 -3.94 9.00 19.60
C ILE A 286 -2.59 8.39 19.16
N ILE A 287 -2.52 7.97 17.90
CA ILE A 287 -1.32 7.35 17.32
C ILE A 287 -0.13 8.33 17.30
N HIS A 288 -0.39 9.59 16.94
CA HIS A 288 0.62 10.65 16.90
C HIS A 288 1.10 11.04 18.30
N PHE A 289 0.17 11.50 19.15
CA PHE A 289 0.52 12.16 20.40
C PHE A 289 0.95 11.17 21.49
N ILE A 290 0.23 10.04 21.60
CA ILE A 290 0.51 9.00 22.60
C ILE A 290 1.44 7.94 22.02
N GLY A 291 1.23 7.51 20.78
CA GLY A 291 2.09 6.53 20.13
C GLY A 291 3.44 7.09 19.67
N GLY A 292 3.55 8.41 19.46
CA GLY A 292 4.80 9.05 19.04
C GLY A 292 5.16 8.81 17.58
N ILE A 293 4.17 8.49 16.74
CA ILE A 293 4.34 8.27 15.30
C ILE A 293 3.93 9.54 14.57
N HIS A 294 4.92 10.37 14.28
CA HIS A 294 4.72 11.68 13.66
C HIS A 294 4.26 11.56 12.21
N GLU A 295 4.63 10.48 11.54
CA GLU A 295 4.30 10.21 10.14
C GLU A 295 2.80 10.17 9.86
N ILE A 296 1.98 9.91 10.88
CA ILE A 296 0.53 9.76 10.72
C ILE A 296 -0.18 11.09 10.43
N TYR A 297 0.39 12.23 10.82
CA TYR A 297 -0.19 13.54 10.52
C TYR A 297 0.37 14.17 9.23
N PHE A 298 1.46 13.64 8.68
CA PHE A 298 2.09 14.20 7.47
C PHE A 298 1.13 14.28 6.28
N PRO A 299 0.28 13.27 6.00
CA PRO A 299 -0.69 13.37 4.91
C PRO A 299 -1.63 14.57 5.07
N TYR A 300 -2.08 14.88 6.29
CA TYR A 300 -2.98 16.01 6.57
C TYR A 300 -2.34 17.35 6.21
N VAL A 301 -1.03 17.51 6.44
CA VAL A 301 -0.29 18.71 6.05
C VAL A 301 -0.05 18.73 4.54
N MET A 302 0.30 17.58 3.95
CA MET A 302 0.57 17.49 2.52
C MET A 302 -0.67 17.71 1.64
N MET A 303 -1.87 17.41 2.15
CA MET A 303 -3.13 17.71 1.45
C MET A 303 -3.27 19.20 1.11
N LYS A 304 -2.71 20.10 1.94
CA LYS A 304 -2.75 21.54 1.70
C LYS A 304 -1.41 22.18 2.04
N PRO A 305 -0.60 22.59 1.04
CA PRO A 305 0.72 23.17 1.27
C PRO A 305 0.75 24.39 2.22
N ALA A 306 -0.36 25.13 2.35
CA ALA A 306 -0.47 26.22 3.33
C ALA A 306 -0.29 25.74 4.79
N LEU A 307 -0.65 24.49 5.09
CA LEU A 307 -0.52 23.90 6.43
C LEU A 307 0.93 23.69 6.88
N PHE A 308 1.91 23.74 5.96
CA PHE A 308 3.32 23.85 6.36
C PHE A 308 3.56 25.11 7.21
N GLY A 309 2.83 26.20 6.94
CA GLY A 309 2.85 27.40 7.76
C GLY A 309 2.39 27.16 9.20
N ALA A 310 1.39 26.29 9.40
CA ALA A 310 0.85 25.98 10.73
C ALA A 310 1.85 25.21 11.59
N VAL A 311 2.45 24.16 11.03
CA VAL A 311 3.47 23.37 11.75
C VAL A 311 4.75 24.18 12.00
N MET A 312 5.19 25.01 11.04
CA MET A 312 6.32 25.92 11.24
C MET A 312 6.04 26.90 12.39
N ALA A 313 4.89 27.58 12.37
CA ALA A 313 4.53 28.52 13.43
C ALA A 313 4.45 27.83 14.80
N GLY A 314 3.81 26.65 14.88
CA GLY A 314 3.76 25.85 16.10
C GLY A 314 5.14 25.44 16.59
N GLY A 315 6.00 24.95 15.69
CA GLY A 315 7.37 24.53 16.02
C GLY A 315 8.20 25.70 16.56
N VAL A 316 8.21 26.84 15.85
CA VAL A 316 8.90 28.06 16.31
C VAL A 316 8.40 28.47 17.70
N THR A 317 7.09 28.53 17.91
CA THR A 317 6.54 28.90 19.23
C THR A 317 6.92 27.92 20.34
N GLY A 318 6.77 26.61 20.11
CA GLY A 318 7.10 25.62 21.13
C GLY A 318 8.57 25.65 21.52
N THR A 319 9.46 25.76 20.55
CA THR A 319 10.90 25.88 20.80
C THR A 319 11.26 27.20 21.45
N PHE A 320 10.59 28.30 21.08
CA PHE A 320 10.78 29.58 21.78
C PHE A 320 10.41 29.47 23.26
N VAL A 321 9.24 28.91 23.58
CA VAL A 321 8.79 28.71 24.97
C VAL A 321 9.74 27.79 25.72
N ASN A 322 10.15 26.68 25.11
CA ASN A 322 11.11 25.74 25.70
C ASN A 322 12.48 26.38 25.93
N ASN A 323 12.98 27.16 24.98
CA ASN A 323 14.25 27.90 25.11
C ASN A 323 14.17 28.93 26.24
N MET A 324 13.08 29.70 26.30
CA MET A 324 12.85 30.71 27.35
C MET A 324 12.76 30.09 28.75
N LEU A 325 12.13 28.92 28.88
CA LEU A 325 11.99 28.20 30.15
C LEU A 325 13.18 27.28 30.46
N GLY A 326 14.19 27.23 29.58
CA GLY A 326 15.37 26.38 29.72
C GLY A 326 15.05 24.89 29.78
N SER A 327 14.06 24.41 29.02
CA SER A 327 13.68 23.00 28.97
C SER A 327 14.58 22.17 28.06
N GLY A 328 14.57 20.85 28.23
CA GLY A 328 15.40 19.92 27.44
C GLY A 328 15.28 18.49 27.95
N LEU A 329 15.80 17.54 27.17
CA LEU A 329 15.77 16.10 27.49
C LEU A 329 17.18 15.57 27.81
N LYS A 330 17.25 14.47 28.56
CA LYS A 330 18.51 13.78 28.88
C LYS A 330 19.01 12.86 27.76
N ALA A 331 18.12 12.48 26.86
CA ALA A 331 18.40 11.63 25.70
C ALA A 331 17.34 11.89 24.62
N PRO A 332 17.56 11.46 23.37
CA PRO A 332 16.53 11.46 22.34
C PRO A 332 15.30 10.67 22.80
N ALA A 333 14.10 11.21 22.55
CA ALA A 333 12.85 10.48 22.79
C ALA A 333 12.48 9.65 21.57
N SER A 334 12.39 8.33 21.73
CA SER A 334 11.99 7.40 20.66
C SER A 334 11.08 6.30 21.23
N PRO A 335 9.83 6.15 20.74
CA PRO A 335 9.14 7.00 19.76
C PRO A 335 9.00 8.44 20.26
N GLY A 336 8.72 9.40 19.37
CA GLY A 336 8.56 10.82 19.74
C GLY A 336 7.24 11.13 20.47
N SER A 337 6.79 10.24 21.35
CA SER A 337 5.52 10.35 22.07
C SER A 337 5.63 11.30 23.25
N ILE A 338 4.49 11.84 23.69
CA ILE A 338 4.48 12.64 24.92
C ILE A 338 4.97 11.83 26.14
N ILE A 339 4.70 10.51 26.17
CA ILE A 339 5.14 9.62 27.25
C ILE A 339 6.66 9.49 27.25
N ALA A 340 7.27 9.23 26.09
CA ALA A 340 8.72 9.13 25.95
C ALA A 340 9.42 10.47 26.22
N ILE A 341 8.83 11.58 25.79
CA ILE A 341 9.35 12.91 26.08
C ILE A 341 9.36 13.18 27.58
N LEU A 342 8.27 12.86 28.28
CA LEU A 342 8.21 13.01 29.72
C LEU A 342 9.19 12.05 30.43
N SER A 343 9.34 10.81 29.97
CA SER A 343 10.30 9.87 30.58
C SER A 343 11.76 10.34 30.43
N MET A 344 12.09 10.97 29.30
CA MET A 344 13.42 11.52 29.03
C MET A 344 13.66 12.91 29.63
N THR A 345 12.62 13.55 30.16
CA THR A 345 12.72 14.85 30.84
C THR A 345 13.50 14.69 32.16
N PRO A 346 14.44 15.57 32.49
CA PRO A 346 15.10 15.58 33.81
C PRO A 346 14.08 15.67 34.94
N LYS A 347 14.31 14.93 36.04
CA LYS A 347 13.40 14.93 37.19
C LYS A 347 13.24 16.35 37.76
N GLY A 348 12.01 16.72 38.08
CA GLY A 348 11.67 18.00 38.71
C GLY A 348 10.44 18.63 38.08
N LEU A 349 9.49 19.07 38.91
CA LEU A 349 8.20 19.63 38.46
C LEU A 349 8.38 20.81 37.49
N GLY A 350 9.38 21.66 37.71
CA GLY A 350 9.71 22.77 36.81
C GLY A 350 10.15 22.33 35.41
N ASN A 351 10.93 21.25 35.30
CA ASN A 351 11.36 20.72 34.00
C ASN A 351 10.17 20.12 33.24
N PHE A 352 9.31 19.35 33.91
CA PHE A 352 8.09 18.81 33.30
C PHE A 352 7.14 19.91 32.84
N ALA A 353 6.89 20.92 33.69
CA ALA A 353 6.04 22.05 33.34
C ALA A 353 6.60 22.83 32.15
N ALA A 354 7.92 23.05 32.10
CA ALA A 354 8.57 23.76 31.01
C ALA A 354 8.44 23.02 29.67
N VAL A 355 8.69 21.70 29.65
CA VAL A 355 8.51 20.88 28.44
C VAL A 355 7.05 20.88 27.98
N LEU A 356 6.10 20.67 28.90
CA LEU A 356 4.67 20.67 28.58
C LEU A 356 4.19 22.03 28.09
N ALA A 357 4.69 23.14 28.65
CA ALA A 357 4.37 24.47 28.17
C ALA A 357 4.79 24.68 26.70
N GLY A 358 5.97 24.18 26.31
CA GLY A 358 6.41 24.18 24.91
C GLY A 358 5.53 23.32 23.99
N VAL A 359 5.14 22.12 24.43
CA VAL A 359 4.26 21.23 23.65
C VAL A 359 2.87 21.85 23.46
N ILE A 360 2.27 22.36 24.53
CA ILE A 360 0.93 22.95 24.53
C ILE A 360 0.91 24.24 23.70
N SER A 361 1.89 25.13 23.88
CA SER A 361 1.97 26.38 23.10
C SER A 361 2.15 26.11 21.61
N ALA A 362 2.97 25.12 21.23
CA ALA A 362 3.08 24.67 19.85
C ALA A 362 1.75 24.15 19.28
N ALA A 363 1.03 23.33 20.05
CA ALA A 363 -0.26 22.79 19.65
C ALA A 363 -1.30 23.90 19.46
N ILE A 364 -1.37 24.87 20.38
CA ILE A 364 -2.30 26.00 20.30
C ILE A 364 -2.02 26.84 19.05
N VAL A 365 -0.77 27.24 18.82
CA VAL A 365 -0.44 28.09 17.66
C VAL A 365 -0.66 27.35 16.35
N SER A 366 -0.20 26.10 16.25
CA SER A 366 -0.43 25.28 15.06
C SER A 366 -1.93 25.08 14.80
N PHE A 367 -2.72 24.81 15.85
CA PHE A 367 -4.17 24.70 15.75
C PHE A 367 -4.82 25.98 15.24
N LEU A 368 -4.47 27.15 15.79
CA LEU A 368 -5.06 28.43 15.40
C LEU A 368 -4.75 28.75 13.93
N VAL A 369 -3.51 28.57 13.50
CA VAL A 369 -3.10 28.81 12.11
C VAL A 369 -3.78 27.81 11.17
N ALA A 370 -3.77 26.52 11.50
CA ALA A 370 -4.45 25.49 10.71
C ALA A 370 -5.96 25.71 10.64
N ALA A 371 -6.60 26.08 11.75
CA ALA A 371 -8.04 26.38 11.79
C ALA A 371 -8.40 27.57 10.90
N LEU A 372 -7.59 28.64 10.89
CA LEU A 372 -7.79 29.78 10.00
C LEU A 372 -7.65 29.37 8.53
N ILE A 373 -6.65 28.55 8.20
CA ILE A 373 -6.44 28.02 6.84
C ILE A 373 -7.65 27.18 6.43
N LEU A 374 -8.07 26.21 7.25
CA LEU A 374 -9.17 25.28 6.92
C LEU A 374 -10.53 25.99 6.85
N LYS A 375 -10.78 26.97 7.72
CA LYS A 375 -12.05 27.73 7.74
C LYS A 375 -12.21 28.65 6.54
N ASN A 376 -11.12 29.21 6.05
CA ASN A 376 -11.13 30.12 4.89
C ASN A 376 -11.10 29.37 3.55
N ASP A 377 -10.96 28.05 3.58
CA ASP A 377 -10.78 27.25 2.38
C ASP A 377 -12.10 26.64 1.90
N LYS A 378 -12.60 27.18 0.79
CA LYS A 378 -13.80 26.68 0.08
C LYS A 378 -13.51 25.47 -0.82
N SER A 379 -12.25 25.10 -1.01
CA SER A 379 -11.82 24.01 -1.89
C SER A 379 -11.97 22.61 -1.27
N MET A 380 -12.44 22.50 -0.02
CA MET A 380 -12.73 21.20 0.62
C MET A 380 -14.05 20.57 0.11
N VAL A 381 -14.29 20.66 -1.19
CA VAL A 381 -15.28 19.91 -1.94
C VAL A 381 -14.57 19.40 -3.18
N ASP A 382 -13.56 18.56 -2.96
CA ASP A 382 -13.15 17.57 -3.95
C ASP A 382 -12.45 16.46 -3.18
N ASP A 383 -13.27 15.57 -2.64
CA ASP A 383 -12.84 14.39 -1.92
C ASP A 383 -12.21 13.34 -2.86
N SER A 384 -12.09 13.59 -4.17
CA SER A 384 -11.65 12.57 -5.16
C SER A 384 -10.27 11.94 -4.89
N THR A 385 -9.34 12.61 -4.21
CA THR A 385 -8.01 12.02 -3.92
C THR A 385 -7.96 11.18 -2.65
N LEU A 386 -8.78 11.52 -1.63
CA LEU A 386 -8.85 10.74 -0.40
C LEU A 386 -9.96 9.67 -0.49
N GLU A 387 -11.06 9.95 -1.19
CA GLU A 387 -12.06 8.98 -1.61
C GLU A 387 -11.50 7.99 -2.61
N ALA A 388 -10.60 8.33 -3.54
CA ALA A 388 -9.95 7.30 -4.36
C ALA A 388 -9.03 6.39 -3.53
N ALA A 389 -8.23 6.96 -2.63
CA ALA A 389 -7.37 6.18 -1.74
C ALA A 389 -8.18 5.36 -0.70
N GLN A 390 -9.34 5.86 -0.27
CA GLN A 390 -10.24 5.18 0.66
C GLN A 390 -11.24 4.25 -0.04
N ALA A 391 -11.64 4.51 -1.28
CA ALA A 391 -12.41 3.59 -2.10
C ALA A 391 -11.53 2.41 -2.53
N GLU A 392 -10.22 2.61 -2.68
CA GLU A 392 -9.25 1.52 -2.85
C GLU A 392 -9.05 0.74 -1.53
N LEU A 393 -9.02 1.40 -0.37
CA LEU A 393 -8.97 0.72 0.94
C LEU A 393 -10.32 0.08 1.37
N ALA A 394 -11.44 0.63 0.90
CA ALA A 394 -12.79 0.15 1.16
C ALA A 394 -13.20 -0.93 0.14
N SER A 395 -12.75 -0.85 -1.12
CA SER A 395 -12.85 -1.95 -2.08
C SER A 395 -11.99 -3.12 -1.64
N ASN A 396 -10.77 -2.88 -1.14
CA ASN A 396 -9.94 -3.93 -0.56
C ASN A 396 -10.50 -4.50 0.76
N LYS A 397 -11.35 -3.76 1.49
CA LYS A 397 -12.13 -4.28 2.63
C LYS A 397 -13.46 -4.94 2.24
N ALA A 398 -14.08 -4.56 1.12
CA ALA A 398 -15.29 -5.16 0.58
C ALA A 398 -15.00 -6.49 -0.11
N VAL A 399 -13.83 -6.62 -0.75
CA VAL A 399 -13.27 -7.89 -1.25
C VAL A 399 -12.91 -8.83 -0.10
N ALA A 400 -12.39 -8.31 1.02
CA ALA A 400 -12.16 -9.10 2.24
C ALA A 400 -13.42 -9.45 3.05
N LYS A 401 -14.60 -8.90 2.67
CA LYS A 401 -15.91 -9.16 3.30
C LYS A 401 -16.96 -9.72 2.33
N GLY A 402 -16.56 -10.13 1.13
CA GLY A 402 -17.44 -10.86 0.20
C GLY A 402 -18.65 -10.08 -0.32
N GLN A 403 -18.61 -8.74 -0.40
CA GLN A 403 -19.70 -7.96 -1.00
C GLN A 403 -19.34 -7.50 -2.41
N THR A 404 -20.10 -7.99 -3.39
CA THR A 404 -20.05 -7.61 -4.81
C THR A 404 -20.73 -6.25 -5.03
N GLN A 405 -20.08 -5.34 -5.75
CA GLN A 405 -20.79 -4.24 -6.41
C GLN A 405 -21.36 -4.72 -7.74
N VAL A 406 -22.64 -4.39 -7.98
CA VAL A 406 -23.36 -4.61 -9.23
C VAL A 406 -22.82 -3.63 -10.27
N GLY A 407 -21.98 -4.13 -11.19
CA GLY A 407 -21.62 -3.42 -12.41
C GLY A 407 -22.78 -3.46 -13.39
N THR A 408 -23.18 -2.29 -13.90
CA THR A 408 -24.21 -2.09 -14.92
C THR A 408 -23.93 -2.90 -16.19
N ASP A 409 -24.85 -3.81 -16.52
CA ASP A 409 -24.96 -4.48 -17.81
C ASP A 409 -25.04 -3.45 -18.94
N THR A 410 -23.93 -3.28 -19.66
CA THR A 410 -23.99 -2.64 -20.98
C THR A 410 -24.29 -3.74 -21.99
N ALA A 411 -25.53 -3.74 -22.48
CA ALA A 411 -26.01 -4.66 -23.49
C ALA A 411 -25.03 -4.76 -24.68
N ILE A 412 -24.68 -6.00 -25.04
CA ILE A 412 -23.87 -6.32 -26.22
C ILE A 412 -24.75 -6.05 -27.45
N VAL A 413 -24.65 -4.86 -28.02
CA VAL A 413 -25.25 -4.56 -29.33
C VAL A 413 -24.23 -4.91 -30.41
N ALA A 414 -24.68 -5.74 -31.36
CA ALA A 414 -23.92 -6.28 -32.48
C ALA A 414 -23.42 -5.16 -33.42
N ALA A 415 -22.19 -4.70 -33.20
CA ALA A 415 -21.41 -4.03 -34.23
C ALA A 415 -20.75 -5.10 -35.13
N ASN A 416 -20.50 -4.76 -36.38
CA ASN A 416 -19.84 -5.62 -37.37
C ASN A 416 -18.34 -5.76 -37.02
N ILE A 417 -18.03 -6.58 -36.01
CA ILE A 417 -16.68 -6.72 -35.44
C ILE A 417 -15.79 -7.53 -36.39
N GLN A 418 -14.67 -6.93 -36.83
CA GLN A 418 -13.65 -7.57 -37.66
C GLN A 418 -12.36 -7.88 -36.88
N HIS A 419 -12.13 -7.18 -35.77
CA HIS A 419 -10.93 -7.32 -34.95
C HIS A 419 -11.27 -7.47 -33.47
N ILE A 420 -10.62 -8.39 -32.77
CA ILE A 420 -10.70 -8.53 -31.31
C ILE A 420 -9.33 -8.26 -30.71
N ILE A 421 -9.25 -7.34 -29.75
CA ILE A 421 -8.00 -6.97 -29.07
C ILE A 421 -8.15 -7.24 -27.58
N PHE A 422 -7.30 -8.12 -27.05
CA PHE A 422 -7.12 -8.30 -25.63
C PHE A 422 -6.14 -7.24 -25.10
N ALA A 423 -6.65 -6.32 -24.28
CA ALA A 423 -5.84 -5.25 -23.71
C ALA A 423 -5.55 -5.51 -22.22
N CYS A 424 -4.26 -5.56 -21.89
CA CYS A 424 -3.78 -5.54 -20.50
C CYS A 424 -2.75 -4.43 -20.30
N ASP A 425 -2.32 -4.20 -19.07
CA ASP A 425 -1.43 -3.08 -18.73
C ASP A 425 -0.09 -3.13 -19.50
N ALA A 426 0.57 -4.29 -19.54
CA ALA A 426 1.86 -4.47 -20.21
C ALA A 426 1.78 -5.04 -21.65
N GLY A 427 0.60 -5.45 -22.11
CA GLY A 427 0.41 -6.10 -23.41
C GLY A 427 0.93 -7.53 -23.53
N MET A 428 1.57 -8.10 -22.51
CA MET A 428 2.05 -9.49 -22.47
C MET A 428 1.63 -10.17 -21.16
N GLY A 429 1.31 -11.47 -21.21
CA GLY A 429 0.87 -12.26 -20.05
C GLY A 429 -0.51 -12.91 -20.24
N SER A 430 -1.39 -12.75 -19.26
CA SER A 430 -2.74 -13.34 -19.24
C SER A 430 -3.61 -12.95 -20.44
N SER A 431 -3.44 -11.74 -20.99
CA SER A 431 -4.10 -11.29 -22.22
C SER A 431 -3.65 -12.05 -23.48
N ALA A 432 -2.37 -12.45 -23.55
CA ALA A 432 -1.85 -13.24 -24.68
C ALA A 432 -2.41 -14.68 -24.64
N MET A 433 -2.55 -15.24 -23.43
CA MET A 433 -3.22 -16.53 -23.23
C MET A 433 -4.72 -16.43 -23.53
N GLY A 434 -5.43 -15.42 -23.04
CA GLY A 434 -6.84 -15.17 -23.36
C GLY A 434 -7.09 -14.97 -24.85
N ALA A 435 -6.25 -14.18 -25.52
CA ALA A 435 -6.28 -14.01 -26.98
C ALA A 435 -6.08 -15.33 -27.72
N SER A 436 -5.20 -16.20 -27.23
CA SER A 436 -4.96 -17.50 -27.85
C SER A 436 -6.14 -18.45 -27.67
N ILE A 437 -6.74 -18.49 -26.47
CA ILE A 437 -7.95 -19.27 -26.18
C ILE A 437 -9.11 -18.82 -27.07
N LEU A 438 -9.35 -17.51 -27.16
CA LEU A 438 -10.45 -17.00 -27.98
C LEU A 438 -10.16 -17.17 -29.48
N ARG A 439 -8.91 -17.02 -29.93
CA ARG A 439 -8.50 -17.28 -31.32
C ARG A 439 -8.81 -18.71 -31.74
N ASP A 440 -8.54 -19.69 -30.87
CA ASP A 440 -8.89 -21.09 -31.13
C ASP A 440 -10.40 -21.30 -31.20
N LYS A 441 -11.18 -20.61 -30.35
CA LYS A 441 -12.66 -20.67 -30.37
C LYS A 441 -13.26 -20.00 -31.63
N VAL A 442 -12.77 -18.82 -32.02
CA VAL A 442 -13.15 -18.10 -33.25
C VAL A 442 -12.88 -18.97 -34.48
N LYS A 443 -11.70 -19.61 -34.53
CA LYS A 443 -11.32 -20.53 -35.62
C LYS A 443 -12.19 -21.78 -35.66
N LYS A 444 -12.50 -22.39 -34.51
CA LYS A 444 -13.43 -23.54 -34.41
C LYS A 444 -14.86 -23.17 -34.81
N ALA A 445 -15.28 -21.93 -34.56
CA ALA A 445 -16.58 -21.40 -34.96
C ALA A 445 -16.65 -20.96 -36.44
N GLY A 446 -15.56 -21.09 -37.21
CA GLY A 446 -15.51 -20.75 -38.63
C GLY A 446 -15.52 -19.25 -38.94
N LEU A 447 -15.23 -18.39 -37.97
CA LEU A 447 -15.20 -16.94 -38.13
C LEU A 447 -13.82 -16.46 -38.60
N THR A 448 -13.78 -15.55 -39.57
CA THR A 448 -12.54 -14.90 -40.06
C THR A 448 -12.30 -13.56 -39.35
N ILE A 449 -12.25 -13.59 -38.02
CA ILE A 449 -12.00 -12.42 -37.16
C ILE A 449 -10.59 -12.53 -36.60
N ASP A 450 -9.81 -11.44 -36.70
CA ASP A 450 -8.46 -11.41 -36.14
C ASP A 450 -8.49 -11.22 -34.62
N VAL A 451 -7.71 -12.01 -33.88
CA VAL A 451 -7.64 -11.95 -32.41
C VAL A 451 -6.21 -11.69 -31.97
N THR A 452 -5.96 -10.50 -31.44
CA THR A 452 -4.63 -10.03 -31.03
C THR A 452 -4.61 -9.59 -29.57
N ASN A 453 -3.42 -9.40 -29.00
CA ASN A 453 -3.24 -8.81 -27.67
C ASN A 453 -2.32 -7.58 -27.78
N ARG A 454 -2.63 -6.53 -27.03
CA ARG A 454 -1.81 -5.30 -26.97
C ARG A 454 -1.80 -4.69 -25.58
N ALA A 455 -0.83 -3.83 -25.31
CA ALA A 455 -0.85 -3.00 -24.12
C ALA A 455 -2.00 -1.99 -24.24
N ILE A 456 -2.69 -1.72 -23.13
CA ILE A 456 -3.81 -0.77 -23.10
C ILE A 456 -3.38 0.61 -23.62
N ALA A 457 -2.15 1.03 -23.28
CA ALA A 457 -1.52 2.25 -23.74
C ALA A 457 -1.33 2.35 -25.28
N ASN A 458 -1.41 1.22 -25.98
CA ASN A 458 -1.24 1.11 -27.43
C ASN A 458 -2.54 0.70 -28.14
N LEU A 459 -3.69 0.80 -27.45
CA LEU A 459 -5.00 0.62 -28.07
C LEU A 459 -5.24 1.70 -29.13
N THR A 460 -5.77 1.26 -30.27
CA THR A 460 -6.21 2.13 -31.36
C THR A 460 -7.73 2.12 -31.36
N ASP A 461 -8.35 3.31 -31.40
CA ASP A 461 -9.79 3.42 -31.45
C ASP A 461 -10.33 3.05 -32.84
N ALA A 462 -11.26 2.10 -32.89
CA ALA A 462 -11.91 1.66 -34.11
C ALA A 462 -13.29 1.05 -33.79
N ALA A 463 -14.31 1.42 -34.57
CA ALA A 463 -15.70 1.03 -34.33
C ALA A 463 -16.03 -0.43 -34.70
N ASP A 464 -15.18 -1.05 -35.52
CA ASP A 464 -15.24 -2.45 -35.94
C ASP A 464 -14.40 -3.38 -35.02
N THR A 465 -13.94 -2.86 -33.90
CA THR A 465 -13.03 -3.57 -32.99
C THR A 465 -13.72 -3.86 -31.66
N LEU A 466 -13.56 -5.09 -31.17
CA LEU A 466 -13.96 -5.52 -29.83
C LEU A 466 -12.73 -5.53 -28.92
N VAL A 467 -12.74 -4.72 -27.86
CA VAL A 467 -11.68 -4.67 -26.86
C VAL A 467 -12.08 -5.47 -25.63
N VAL A 468 -11.28 -6.49 -25.29
CA VAL A 468 -11.47 -7.33 -24.10
C VAL A 468 -10.43 -6.93 -23.05
N THR A 469 -10.88 -6.47 -21.87
CA THR A 469 -9.99 -6.07 -20.77
C THR A 469 -10.36 -6.75 -19.46
N GLN A 470 -9.49 -6.68 -18.46
CA GLN A 470 -9.90 -6.93 -17.09
C GLN A 470 -10.83 -5.81 -16.58
N GLU A 471 -11.67 -6.12 -15.59
CA GLU A 471 -12.61 -5.15 -14.99
C GLU A 471 -11.91 -3.89 -14.47
N GLU A 472 -10.74 -4.05 -13.84
CA GLU A 472 -9.89 -2.96 -13.35
C GLU A 472 -9.41 -2.01 -14.45
N LEU A 473 -9.34 -2.48 -15.69
CA LEU A 473 -8.82 -1.75 -16.85
C LEU A 473 -9.93 -1.21 -17.77
N ALA A 474 -11.20 -1.55 -17.52
CA ALA A 474 -12.33 -1.13 -18.33
C ALA A 474 -12.50 0.41 -18.44
N PRO A 475 -12.32 1.20 -17.35
CA PRO A 475 -12.40 2.66 -17.46
C PRO A 475 -11.32 3.25 -18.37
N ARG A 476 -10.10 2.70 -18.31
CA ARG A 476 -8.97 3.14 -19.14
C ARG A 476 -9.17 2.74 -20.60
N ALA A 477 -9.74 1.57 -20.86
CA ALA A 477 -10.09 1.13 -22.21
C ALA A 477 -11.16 2.04 -22.85
N ALA A 478 -12.14 2.49 -22.07
CA ALA A 478 -13.16 3.42 -22.53
C ALA A 478 -12.59 4.79 -22.93
N GLN A 479 -11.52 5.25 -22.27
CA GLN A 479 -10.82 6.48 -22.65
C GLN A 479 -9.97 6.32 -23.92
N MET A 480 -9.34 5.15 -24.09
CA MET A 480 -8.37 4.93 -25.18
C MET A 480 -9.01 4.45 -26.48
N ALA A 481 -10.12 3.72 -26.41
CA ALA A 481 -10.87 3.25 -27.56
C ALA A 481 -12.38 3.51 -27.37
N PRO A 482 -12.81 4.79 -27.36
CA PRO A 482 -14.20 5.18 -27.07
C PRO A 482 -15.22 4.64 -28.08
N SER A 483 -14.82 4.49 -29.36
CA SER A 483 -15.69 4.03 -30.45
C SER A 483 -15.77 2.51 -30.55
N SER A 484 -14.83 1.77 -29.95
CA SER A 484 -14.83 0.30 -29.92
C SER A 484 -15.92 -0.30 -29.02
N THR A 485 -16.39 -1.50 -29.37
CA THR A 485 -17.20 -2.32 -28.45
C THR A 485 -16.27 -2.87 -27.36
N ARG A 486 -16.66 -2.81 -26.08
CA ARG A 486 -15.78 -3.19 -24.96
C ARG A 486 -16.44 -4.23 -24.08
N VAL A 487 -15.68 -5.27 -23.71
CA VAL A 487 -16.12 -6.31 -22.77
C VAL A 487 -15.08 -6.46 -21.66
N ALA A 488 -15.55 -6.38 -20.42
CA ALA A 488 -14.72 -6.58 -19.23
C ALA A 488 -14.87 -8.02 -18.72
N VAL A 489 -13.76 -8.69 -18.43
CA VAL A 489 -13.71 -10.04 -17.84
C VAL A 489 -12.98 -10.01 -16.49
N SER A 490 -13.36 -10.87 -15.56
CA SER A 490 -12.67 -11.00 -14.27
C SER A 490 -11.31 -11.69 -14.42
N ASN A 491 -11.19 -12.66 -15.32
CA ASN A 491 -9.94 -13.38 -15.62
C ASN A 491 -9.84 -13.70 -17.12
N PHE A 492 -8.65 -13.58 -17.70
CA PHE A 492 -8.42 -13.91 -19.11
C PHE A 492 -8.31 -15.41 -19.40
N LEU A 493 -8.02 -16.25 -18.39
CA LEU A 493 -7.78 -17.68 -18.60
C LEU A 493 -9.07 -18.51 -18.60
N ASN A 494 -10.08 -18.07 -17.86
CA ASN A 494 -11.36 -18.76 -17.78
C ASN A 494 -12.48 -17.74 -17.56
N SER A 495 -13.25 -17.44 -18.61
CA SER A 495 -14.39 -16.55 -18.52
C SER A 495 -15.56 -17.11 -19.31
N PRO A 496 -16.75 -17.28 -18.68
CA PRO A 496 -17.97 -17.68 -19.41
C PRO A 496 -18.37 -16.64 -20.46
N LYS A 497 -17.86 -15.40 -20.35
CA LYS A 497 -18.08 -14.33 -21.34
C LYS A 497 -17.49 -14.64 -22.73
N TYR A 498 -16.53 -15.57 -22.84
CA TYR A 498 -15.99 -15.95 -24.15
C TYR A 498 -17.00 -16.70 -25.02
N GLU A 499 -17.82 -17.56 -24.43
CA GLU A 499 -18.89 -18.25 -25.16
C GLU A 499 -19.97 -17.26 -25.60
N ALA A 500 -20.30 -16.29 -24.74
CA ALA A 500 -21.23 -15.21 -25.09
C ALA A 500 -20.69 -14.34 -26.25
N ILE A 501 -19.40 -14.02 -26.26
CA ILE A 501 -18.75 -13.28 -27.36
C ILE A 501 -18.87 -14.08 -28.67
N ILE A 502 -18.49 -15.37 -28.67
CA ILE A 502 -18.57 -16.21 -29.88
C ILE A 502 -20.01 -16.33 -30.39
N THR A 503 -20.97 -16.52 -29.49
CA THR A 503 -22.40 -16.64 -29.83
C THR A 503 -22.94 -15.35 -30.45
N SER A 504 -22.51 -14.19 -29.94
CA SER A 504 -22.87 -12.89 -30.51
C SER A 504 -22.26 -12.64 -31.90
N LEU A 505 -21.06 -13.18 -32.16
CA LEU A 505 -20.31 -12.95 -33.40
C LEU A 505 -20.70 -13.90 -34.54
N THR A 506 -21.16 -15.11 -34.24
CA THR A 506 -21.61 -16.08 -35.26
C THR A 506 -23.00 -15.77 -35.82
N GLY A 507 -23.69 -14.75 -35.32
CA GLY A 507 -25.06 -14.41 -35.72
C GLY A 507 -26.04 -15.58 -35.52
N SER A 508 -25.64 -16.60 -34.77
CA SER A 508 -26.43 -17.79 -34.53
C SER A 508 -27.47 -17.45 -33.47
N GLN A 509 -28.60 -16.88 -33.91
CA GLN A 509 -29.88 -17.28 -33.33
C GLN A 509 -30.15 -18.74 -33.70
N LYS A 510 -29.30 -19.65 -33.22
CA LYS A 510 -29.82 -20.94 -32.81
C LYS A 510 -30.35 -20.73 -31.42
N VAL A 511 -31.63 -20.40 -31.40
CA VAL A 511 -32.55 -20.99 -30.45
C VAL A 511 -32.40 -22.51 -30.64
N ASP A 512 -31.37 -23.10 -30.03
CA ASP A 512 -31.54 -24.47 -29.59
C ASP A 512 -32.59 -24.35 -28.50
N GLN A 513 -33.82 -24.63 -28.92
CA GLN A 513 -34.86 -25.13 -28.05
C GLN A 513 -34.28 -26.39 -27.38
N VAL A 514 -33.47 -26.19 -26.34
CA VAL A 514 -33.66 -27.03 -25.17
C VAL A 514 -35.03 -26.62 -24.70
N VAL A 515 -36.00 -27.48 -25.02
CA VAL A 515 -37.36 -27.44 -24.53
C VAL A 515 -37.27 -26.93 -23.09
N ALA A 516 -37.76 -25.70 -22.89
CA ALA A 516 -38.15 -25.24 -21.59
C ALA A 516 -39.29 -26.16 -21.18
N VAL A 517 -38.93 -27.34 -20.67
CA VAL A 517 -39.70 -27.89 -19.58
C VAL A 517 -39.39 -26.92 -18.45
N HIS A 518 -40.37 -26.05 -18.22
CA HIS A 518 -40.68 -25.63 -16.87
C HIS A 518 -40.82 -26.89 -16.01
N ASP A 519 -39.68 -27.39 -15.56
CA ASP A 519 -39.56 -28.00 -14.25
C ASP A 519 -38.88 -26.86 -13.46
N ASP A 520 -39.60 -25.90 -12.87
CA ASP A 520 -40.27 -26.09 -11.57
C ASP A 520 -40.05 -27.47 -10.92
N VAL A 521 -38.79 -27.88 -10.88
CA VAL A 521 -38.27 -28.73 -9.84
C VAL A 521 -37.16 -27.89 -9.23
N THR A 522 -37.55 -27.07 -8.26
CA THR A 522 -36.82 -27.11 -7.00
C THR A 522 -36.45 -28.57 -6.78
N ASN A 523 -35.19 -28.95 -6.98
CA ASN A 523 -34.68 -30.09 -6.24
C ASN A 523 -34.79 -29.63 -4.79
N GLU A 524 -35.98 -29.80 -4.23
CA GLU A 524 -36.24 -29.71 -2.81
C GLU A 524 -35.27 -30.73 -2.25
N ILE A 525 -34.16 -30.21 -1.73
CA ILE A 525 -33.30 -30.97 -0.84
C ILE A 525 -34.26 -31.60 0.16
N ASP A 526 -34.30 -32.94 0.22
CA ASP A 526 -35.13 -33.63 1.19
C ASP A 526 -34.42 -33.48 2.54
N LEU A 527 -34.76 -32.40 3.22
CA LEU A 527 -34.13 -31.98 4.47
C LEU A 527 -34.53 -32.87 5.65
N ASN A 528 -35.49 -33.79 5.45
CA ASN A 528 -35.96 -34.71 6.49
C ASN A 528 -35.06 -35.94 6.67
N LEU A 529 -34.09 -36.15 5.76
CA LEU A 529 -33.24 -37.35 5.69
C LEU A 529 -31.74 -37.01 5.58
N ILE A 530 -31.30 -35.87 6.12
CA ILE A 530 -29.88 -35.46 6.04
C ILE A 530 -29.10 -35.91 7.27
N ASP A 531 -28.07 -36.71 7.01
CA ASP A 531 -27.13 -37.18 8.04
C ASP A 531 -25.83 -36.36 8.07
N GLU A 532 -25.44 -35.70 6.98
CA GLU A 532 -24.21 -34.89 6.93
C GLU A 532 -24.26 -33.81 5.84
N VAL A 533 -23.63 -32.66 6.12
CA VAL A 533 -23.38 -31.59 5.14
C VAL A 533 -21.88 -31.51 4.84
N VAL A 534 -21.51 -31.57 3.57
CA VAL A 534 -20.12 -31.67 3.12
C VAL A 534 -19.78 -30.50 2.19
N PHE A 535 -18.76 -29.72 2.55
CA PHE A 535 -18.23 -28.65 1.70
C PHE A 535 -17.17 -29.22 0.76
N ALA A 536 -17.50 -29.32 -0.53
CA ALA A 536 -16.56 -29.82 -1.53
C ALA A 536 -15.70 -28.68 -2.10
N HIS A 537 -14.38 -28.88 -2.13
CA HIS A 537 -13.45 -27.85 -2.60
C HIS A 537 -12.29 -28.41 -3.43
N ASP A 538 -11.58 -27.51 -4.11
CA ASP A 538 -10.26 -27.79 -4.69
C ASP A 538 -9.15 -27.26 -3.76
N ALA A 539 -7.88 -27.46 -4.15
CA ALA A 539 -6.72 -27.02 -3.36
C ALA A 539 -6.62 -25.49 -3.19
N THR A 540 -7.30 -24.71 -4.03
CA THR A 540 -7.30 -23.25 -3.98
C THR A 540 -8.44 -22.68 -3.13
N ALA A 541 -9.49 -23.46 -2.89
CA ALA A 541 -10.70 -23.07 -2.18
C ALA A 541 -10.81 -23.63 -0.74
N ILE A 542 -9.74 -24.24 -0.20
CA ILE A 542 -9.71 -24.82 1.17
C ILE A 542 -10.19 -23.78 2.21
N GLY A 543 -9.63 -22.57 2.18
CA GLY A 543 -9.97 -21.53 3.15
C GLY A 543 -11.45 -21.11 3.10
N SER A 544 -12.04 -21.05 1.91
CA SER A 544 -13.46 -20.71 1.73
C SER A 544 -14.39 -21.82 2.20
N ALA A 545 -14.01 -23.09 1.96
CA ALA A 545 -14.75 -24.26 2.43
C ALA A 545 -14.71 -24.40 3.95
N THR A 546 -13.53 -24.25 4.57
CA THR A 546 -13.39 -24.26 6.03
C THR A 546 -14.18 -23.13 6.69
N MET A 547 -14.15 -21.91 6.13
CA MET A 547 -14.95 -20.79 6.64
C MET A 547 -16.46 -21.00 6.45
N GLY A 548 -16.87 -21.59 5.33
CA GLY A 548 -18.26 -21.95 5.07
C GLY A 548 -18.81 -22.99 6.05
N LYS A 549 -18.01 -24.03 6.31
CA LYS A 549 -18.28 -25.05 7.33
C LYS A 549 -18.46 -24.42 8.72
N GLU A 550 -17.57 -23.53 9.14
CA GLU A 550 -17.72 -22.85 10.45
C GLU A 550 -18.97 -21.96 10.49
N THR A 551 -19.29 -21.30 9.38
CA THR A 551 -20.50 -20.47 9.25
C THR A 551 -21.76 -21.30 9.43
N ILE A 552 -21.88 -22.42 8.73
CA ILE A 552 -23.07 -23.28 8.84
C ILE A 552 -23.12 -24.02 10.18
N ASN A 553 -21.97 -24.40 10.76
CA ASN A 553 -21.89 -24.96 12.12
C ASN A 553 -22.43 -23.96 13.16
N ALA A 554 -22.08 -22.67 13.03
CA ALA A 554 -22.62 -21.62 13.89
C ALA A 554 -24.14 -21.46 13.73
N ILE A 555 -24.65 -21.52 12.50
CA ILE A 555 -26.09 -21.45 12.21
C ILE A 555 -26.81 -22.67 12.80
N PHE A 556 -26.28 -23.88 12.63
CA PHE A 556 -26.85 -25.12 13.17
C PHE A 556 -26.91 -25.09 14.70
N LYS A 557 -25.82 -24.65 15.35
CA LYS A 557 -25.76 -24.49 16.80
C LYS A 557 -26.80 -23.50 17.33
N ASN A 558 -26.98 -22.37 16.67
CA ASN A 558 -27.97 -21.36 17.06
C ASN A 558 -29.42 -21.82 16.83
N ASN A 559 -29.63 -22.81 15.96
CA ASN A 559 -30.94 -23.30 15.59
C ASN A 559 -31.26 -24.71 16.14
N GLY A 560 -30.38 -25.29 16.95
CA GLY A 560 -30.59 -26.59 17.60
C GLY A 560 -30.44 -27.81 16.66
N VAL A 561 -29.84 -27.64 15.49
CA VAL A 561 -29.62 -28.70 14.50
C VAL A 561 -28.35 -29.49 14.86
N LYS A 562 -28.40 -30.82 14.85
CA LYS A 562 -27.29 -31.73 15.26
C LYS A 562 -26.61 -32.47 14.10
N ILE A 563 -26.80 -31.99 12.88
CA ILE A 563 -26.21 -32.60 11.68
C ILE A 563 -24.72 -32.25 11.61
N PRO A 564 -23.81 -33.23 11.46
CA PRO A 564 -22.38 -32.97 11.28
C PRO A 564 -22.07 -32.24 9.97
N VAL A 565 -21.01 -31.44 10.00
CA VAL A 565 -20.54 -30.67 8.85
C VAL A 565 -19.05 -30.90 8.65
N SER A 566 -18.66 -31.29 7.44
CA SER A 566 -17.28 -31.55 7.05
C SER A 566 -16.89 -30.80 5.79
N ASP A 567 -15.59 -30.72 5.52
CA ASP A 567 -15.01 -30.13 4.31
C ASP A 567 -14.01 -31.13 3.71
N VAL A 568 -14.10 -31.36 2.39
CA VAL A 568 -13.28 -32.36 1.68
C VAL A 568 -12.90 -31.90 0.28
N GLU A 569 -11.75 -32.39 -0.20
CA GLU A 569 -11.36 -32.20 -1.59
C GLU A 569 -12.25 -33.00 -2.55
N PHE A 570 -12.46 -32.51 -3.77
CA PHE A 570 -13.26 -33.18 -4.79
C PHE A 570 -12.85 -34.66 -5.02
N LEU A 571 -11.55 -34.97 -4.95
CA LEU A 571 -11.03 -36.33 -5.10
C LEU A 571 -11.49 -37.28 -3.99
N ALA A 572 -11.74 -36.77 -2.78
CA ALA A 572 -12.21 -37.51 -1.62
C ALA A 572 -13.75 -37.53 -1.51
N LEU A 573 -14.46 -36.78 -2.36
CA LEU A 573 -15.92 -36.64 -2.31
C LEU A 573 -16.66 -37.95 -2.62
N SER A 574 -16.00 -38.91 -3.26
CA SER A 574 -16.57 -40.24 -3.55
C SER A 574 -16.97 -41.02 -2.28
N ALA A 575 -16.36 -40.72 -1.13
CA ALA A 575 -16.74 -41.28 0.16
C ALA A 575 -18.09 -40.77 0.69
N TYR A 576 -18.60 -39.68 0.10
CA TYR A 576 -19.80 -38.94 0.52
C TYR A 576 -20.92 -39.00 -0.54
N ASN A 577 -20.98 -40.10 -1.28
CA ASN A 577 -21.88 -40.32 -2.41
C ASN A 577 -23.19 -41.04 -2.03
N ALA A 578 -24.03 -40.42 -1.21
CA ALA A 578 -25.29 -41.00 -0.75
C ALA A 578 -26.43 -39.98 -0.68
N ALA A 579 -27.67 -40.43 -0.86
CA ALA A 579 -28.85 -39.56 -0.95
C ALA A 579 -29.18 -38.80 0.36
N ASN A 580 -28.61 -39.21 1.49
CA ASN A 580 -28.71 -38.55 2.80
C ASN A 580 -27.59 -37.51 3.06
N ILE A 581 -26.73 -37.25 2.07
CA ILE A 581 -25.63 -36.29 2.18
C ILE A 581 -25.92 -35.07 1.31
N VAL A 582 -25.73 -33.88 1.88
CA VAL A 582 -25.80 -32.61 1.13
C VAL A 582 -24.40 -32.11 0.86
N VAL A 583 -24.02 -32.04 -0.41
CA VAL A 583 -22.78 -31.43 -0.87
C VAL A 583 -23.01 -29.95 -1.18
N VAL A 584 -22.31 -29.08 -0.45
CA VAL A 584 -22.27 -27.64 -0.68
C VAL A 584 -21.11 -27.32 -1.61
N VAL A 585 -21.41 -26.70 -2.74
CA VAL A 585 -20.43 -26.41 -3.79
C VAL A 585 -20.78 -25.14 -4.54
N THR A 586 -19.79 -24.44 -5.08
CA THR A 586 -20.04 -23.29 -5.96
C THR A 586 -20.73 -23.71 -7.26
N GLN A 587 -21.50 -22.81 -7.89
CA GLN A 587 -22.15 -23.07 -9.17
C GLN A 587 -21.18 -23.58 -10.25
N ASP A 588 -19.99 -22.98 -10.32
CA ASP A 588 -18.94 -23.35 -11.27
C ASP A 588 -18.44 -24.79 -11.09
N ASN A 589 -18.48 -25.31 -9.86
CA ASN A 589 -17.95 -26.62 -9.50
C ASN A 589 -19.04 -27.69 -9.34
N LEU A 590 -20.31 -27.36 -9.57
CA LEU A 590 -21.44 -28.28 -9.41
C LEU A 590 -21.32 -29.53 -10.29
N ASN A 591 -20.96 -29.34 -11.56
CA ASN A 591 -20.80 -30.45 -12.50
C ASN A 591 -19.62 -31.35 -12.12
N LEU A 592 -18.54 -30.78 -11.58
CA LEU A 592 -17.38 -31.52 -11.11
C LEU A 592 -17.72 -32.34 -9.87
N ALA A 593 -18.43 -31.76 -8.89
CA ALA A 593 -18.87 -32.47 -7.71
C ALA A 593 -19.81 -33.65 -8.06
N LYS A 594 -20.75 -33.45 -8.99
CA LYS A 594 -21.63 -34.49 -9.53
C LYS A 594 -20.90 -35.66 -10.19
N GLN A 595 -19.70 -35.44 -10.73
CA GLN A 595 -18.89 -36.54 -11.27
C GLN A 595 -18.33 -37.44 -10.17
N TYR A 596 -17.99 -36.89 -9.01
CA TYR A 596 -17.40 -37.65 -7.90
C TYR A 596 -18.45 -38.23 -6.94
N ALA A 597 -19.61 -37.58 -6.77
CA ALA A 597 -20.69 -38.03 -5.88
C ALA A 597 -22.10 -37.96 -6.52
N PRO A 598 -22.37 -38.68 -7.63
CA PRO A 598 -23.60 -38.53 -8.41
C PRO A 598 -24.91 -38.80 -7.65
N ASN A 599 -24.88 -39.55 -6.56
CA ASN A 599 -26.02 -39.94 -5.75
C ASN A 599 -26.26 -39.03 -4.53
N ALA A 600 -25.41 -38.02 -4.32
CA ALA A 600 -25.60 -37.05 -3.25
C ALA A 600 -26.60 -35.94 -3.61
N GLN A 601 -27.15 -35.29 -2.59
CA GLN A 601 -27.92 -34.05 -2.77
C GLN A 601 -26.98 -32.86 -2.91
N TYR A 602 -27.36 -31.84 -3.68
CA TYR A 602 -26.47 -30.71 -3.98
C TYR A 602 -27.09 -29.38 -3.58
N LEU A 603 -26.37 -28.62 -2.77
CA LEU A 603 -26.64 -27.21 -2.52
C LEU A 603 -25.63 -26.37 -3.31
N SER A 604 -26.08 -25.83 -4.43
CA SER A 604 -25.26 -24.93 -5.24
C SER A 604 -25.35 -23.51 -4.71
N VAL A 605 -24.21 -22.88 -4.42
CA VAL A 605 -24.14 -21.55 -3.81
C VAL A 605 -23.24 -20.62 -4.62
N ASP A 606 -23.50 -19.32 -4.56
CA ASP A 606 -22.64 -18.32 -5.21
C ASP A 606 -21.29 -18.16 -4.46
N SER A 607 -21.30 -18.41 -3.15
CA SER A 607 -20.13 -18.34 -2.26
C SER A 607 -20.24 -19.37 -1.15
N LEU A 608 -19.15 -20.10 -0.90
CA LEU A 608 -19.08 -21.07 0.21
C LEU A 608 -19.10 -20.38 1.58
N ILE A 609 -18.64 -19.12 1.67
CA ILE A 609 -18.44 -18.43 2.95
C ILE A 609 -19.76 -17.89 3.50
N THR A 610 -20.55 -17.23 2.67
CA THR A 610 -21.83 -16.62 3.06
C THR A 610 -22.83 -16.70 1.93
N THR A 611 -24.00 -17.26 2.22
CA THR A 611 -25.13 -17.27 1.29
C THR A 611 -26.45 -17.28 2.06
N HIS A 612 -27.47 -16.64 1.49
CA HIS A 612 -28.84 -16.70 2.00
C HIS A 612 -29.43 -18.11 1.94
N GLU A 613 -28.82 -19.02 1.17
CA GLU A 613 -29.26 -20.41 1.08
C GLU A 613 -29.05 -21.20 2.37
N TYR A 614 -28.06 -20.85 3.21
CA TYR A 614 -27.87 -21.53 4.50
C TYR A 614 -29.02 -21.24 5.46
N ASP A 615 -29.46 -19.99 5.53
CA ASP A 615 -30.60 -19.60 6.36
C ASP A 615 -31.91 -20.22 5.85
N LYS A 616 -32.09 -20.28 4.53
CA LYS A 616 -33.26 -20.96 3.91
C LYS A 616 -33.26 -22.46 4.20
N MET A 617 -32.10 -23.11 4.14
CA MET A 617 -31.95 -24.53 4.43
C MET A 617 -32.37 -24.84 5.87
N VAL A 618 -31.89 -24.05 6.84
CA VAL A 618 -32.25 -24.20 8.26
C VAL A 618 -33.71 -23.84 8.54
N ALA A 619 -34.25 -22.82 7.88
CA ALA A 619 -35.66 -22.46 8.01
C ALA A 619 -36.60 -23.58 7.51
N ARG A 620 -36.18 -24.33 6.48
CA ARG A 620 -36.92 -25.47 5.96
C ARG A 620 -36.80 -26.72 6.86
N MET A 621 -35.66 -26.92 7.55
CA MET A 621 -35.49 -27.99 8.55
C MET A 621 -36.33 -27.80 9.83
N LYS A 622 -36.91 -26.61 10.04
CA LYS A 622 -37.75 -26.28 11.21
C LYS A 622 -39.26 -26.48 10.99
N LYS A 623 -39.68 -26.86 9.78
CA LYS A 623 -41.05 -27.31 9.48
C LYS A 623 -41.17 -28.80 9.74
#